data_AF-A0A7S1B4E5-F1
#
_entry.id   AF-A0A7S1B4E5-F1
#
_cell.length_a   1.000
_cell.length_b   1.000
_cell.length_c   1.000
_cell.angle_alpha   90.00
_cell.angle_beta   90.00
_cell.angle_gamma   90.00
#
_symmetry.space_group_name_H-M   'P 1'
#
loop_
_entity.id
_entity.type
_entity.pdbx_description
1 polymer ?
#
loop_
_entity_poly.entity_id
_entity_poly.type
_entity_poly.pdbx_seq_one_letter_code
_entity_poly.pdbx_strand_id
1 'polypeptide(L)'
;RQHFFIKHNSLHVSSYGDDGRPPLNFDPEEVIAGNDMSIDGIISFLSYHSPEFFSDITELSEAFEFFSDASFLFQKKFSGLYSGDRHFPDSYAESLASRSVAYANLHPAPFKFRSFGAPKLFEVMRNRKENHFYLNRMRIRPILGEVEEGRTNVFDGPFDDFLLDRLPFMKKIAPYETNQALKSLHSYAMASENKTRPTAIFGAKLSPVQGNSGHVLSDDDIVDDDD
;
A
#
# COMPACT_ATOMS: atom_id res chain seq x y z
N ARG A 1 -54.61 -26.07 -30.11
CA ARG A 1 -53.94 -26.57 -28.89
C ARG A 1 -52.64 -25.81 -28.74
N GLN A 2 -52.62 -24.92 -27.74
CA GLN A 2 -51.56 -23.97 -27.45
C GLN A 2 -50.36 -24.71 -26.83
N HIS A 3 -49.15 -24.44 -27.29
CA HIS A 3 -47.93 -24.79 -26.57
C HIS A 3 -47.40 -23.53 -25.88
N PHE A 4 -47.37 -23.60 -24.55
CA PHE A 4 -46.85 -22.61 -23.62
C PHE A 4 -45.35 -22.42 -23.84
N PHE A 5 -44.94 -21.21 -24.24
CA PHE A 5 -43.60 -20.72 -23.96
C PHE A 5 -43.61 -20.16 -22.54
N ILE A 6 -42.90 -20.82 -21.63
CA ILE A 6 -42.61 -20.31 -20.31
C ILE A 6 -41.65 -19.12 -20.50
N LYS A 7 -42.19 -17.90 -20.39
CA LYS A 7 -41.40 -16.70 -20.15
C LYS A 7 -40.65 -16.92 -18.84
N HIS A 8 -39.34 -17.07 -18.90
CA HIS A 8 -38.52 -16.90 -17.70
C HIS A 8 -38.74 -15.47 -17.21
N ASN A 9 -39.26 -15.37 -16.00
CA ASN A 9 -39.52 -14.13 -15.29
C ASN A 9 -38.27 -13.24 -15.32
N SER A 10 -38.34 -12.16 -16.09
CA SER A 10 -37.57 -10.95 -15.83
C SER A 10 -37.92 -10.50 -14.42
N LEU A 11 -37.08 -10.85 -13.45
CA LEU A 11 -37.14 -10.27 -12.12
C LEU A 11 -37.01 -8.76 -12.31
N HIS A 12 -38.13 -8.07 -12.10
CA HIS A 12 -38.20 -6.63 -12.00
C HIS A 12 -37.36 -6.25 -10.78
N VAL A 13 -36.08 -5.95 -11.00
CA VAL A 13 -35.23 -5.33 -9.99
C VAL A 13 -35.82 -3.94 -9.76
N SER A 14 -36.18 -3.68 -8.51
CA SER A 14 -36.77 -2.44 -8.03
C SER A 14 -35.88 -1.25 -8.41
N SER A 15 -36.50 -0.18 -8.92
CA SER A 15 -35.88 1.02 -9.49
C SER A 15 -35.29 1.98 -8.44
N TYR A 16 -34.40 1.48 -7.58
CA TYR A 16 -33.49 2.32 -6.81
C TYR A 16 -32.08 2.02 -7.31
N GLY A 17 -31.63 2.75 -8.33
CA GLY A 17 -30.27 2.61 -8.87
C GLY A 17 -30.15 2.53 -10.40
N ASP A 18 -31.22 2.81 -11.16
CA ASP A 18 -31.05 3.08 -12.60
C ASP A 18 -30.58 4.52 -12.77
N ASP A 19 -29.26 4.70 -12.72
CA ASP A 19 -28.59 5.96 -13.06
C ASP A 19 -28.55 6.20 -14.58
N GLY A 20 -29.26 5.39 -15.36
CA GLY A 20 -29.39 5.52 -16.81
C GLY A 20 -28.17 5.05 -17.58
N ARG A 21 -27.18 4.42 -16.91
CA ARG A 21 -25.98 3.92 -17.56
C ARG A 21 -26.23 2.59 -18.28
N PRO A 22 -25.59 2.37 -19.44
CA PRO A 22 -25.57 1.05 -20.05
C PRO A 22 -24.84 0.06 -19.14
N PRO A 23 -25.14 -1.25 -19.24
CA PRO A 23 -24.36 -2.29 -18.56
C PRO A 23 -22.87 -2.17 -18.90
N LEU A 24 -22.01 -2.53 -17.92
CA LEU A 24 -20.57 -2.60 -18.16
C LEU A 24 -20.28 -3.53 -19.35
N ASN A 25 -19.37 -3.11 -20.21
CA ASN A 25 -18.93 -3.86 -21.37
C ASN A 25 -17.82 -4.87 -21.05
N PHE A 26 -17.36 -4.92 -19.80
CA PHE A 26 -16.38 -5.88 -19.28
C PHE A 26 -16.79 -6.31 -17.87
N ASP A 27 -16.24 -7.43 -17.42
CA ASP A 27 -16.36 -7.92 -16.06
C ASP A 27 -15.13 -7.45 -15.24
N PRO A 28 -15.30 -6.53 -14.27
CA PRO A 28 -14.20 -6.04 -13.45
C PRO A 28 -13.49 -7.16 -12.69
N GLU A 29 -14.21 -8.19 -12.26
CA GLU A 29 -13.64 -9.32 -11.54
C GLU A 29 -12.75 -10.17 -12.45
N GLU A 30 -13.14 -10.44 -13.69
CA GLU A 30 -12.30 -11.17 -14.65
C GLU A 30 -11.01 -10.40 -15.00
N VAL A 31 -11.11 -9.07 -15.12
CA VAL A 31 -9.93 -8.21 -15.34
C VAL A 31 -8.94 -8.35 -14.20
N ILE A 32 -9.42 -8.42 -12.96
CA ILE A 32 -8.56 -8.57 -11.78
C ILE A 32 -8.03 -9.99 -11.64
N ALA A 33 -8.85 -11.01 -11.87
CA ALA A 33 -8.45 -12.41 -11.81
C ALA A 33 -7.33 -12.75 -12.82
N GLY A 34 -7.25 -12.01 -13.93
CA GLY A 34 -6.15 -12.11 -14.90
C GLY A 34 -4.82 -11.52 -14.42
N ASN A 35 -4.78 -10.85 -13.26
CA ASN A 35 -3.57 -10.26 -12.69
C ASN A 35 -3.07 -11.07 -11.50
N ASP A 36 -1.74 -11.19 -11.37
CA ASP A 36 -1.07 -11.88 -10.25
C ASP A 36 -0.89 -10.96 -9.02
N MET A 37 -1.81 -10.02 -8.82
CA MET A 37 -1.76 -9.08 -7.70
C MET A 37 -2.61 -9.59 -6.55
N SER A 38 -2.09 -9.47 -5.33
CA SER A 38 -2.88 -9.67 -4.13
C SER A 38 -3.93 -8.55 -3.95
N ILE A 39 -4.98 -8.81 -3.18
CA ILE A 39 -6.11 -7.87 -2.98
C ILE A 39 -5.64 -6.54 -2.39
N ASP A 40 -4.71 -6.57 -1.44
CA ASP A 40 -4.08 -5.35 -0.91
C ASP A 40 -3.33 -4.58 -1.99
N GLY A 41 -2.67 -5.29 -2.91
CA GLY A 41 -2.02 -4.70 -4.07
C GLY A 41 -3.00 -4.04 -5.05
N ILE A 42 -4.11 -4.73 -5.34
CA ILE A 42 -5.21 -4.22 -6.16
C ILE A 42 -5.81 -2.95 -5.57
N ILE A 43 -6.22 -2.99 -4.30
CA ILE A 43 -6.82 -1.83 -3.61
C ILE A 43 -5.83 -0.65 -3.63
N SER A 44 -4.56 -0.92 -3.33
CA SER A 44 -3.50 0.10 -3.32
C SER A 44 -3.25 0.68 -4.70
N PHE A 45 -3.26 -0.16 -5.74
CA PHE A 45 -3.06 0.25 -7.12
C PHE A 45 -4.19 1.14 -7.61
N LEU A 46 -5.43 0.67 -7.45
CA LEU A 46 -6.62 1.42 -7.85
C LEU A 46 -6.69 2.74 -7.10
N SER A 47 -6.55 2.73 -5.77
CA SER A 47 -6.59 3.96 -4.96
C SER A 47 -5.49 4.97 -5.34
N TYR A 48 -4.27 4.49 -5.61
CA TYR A 48 -3.14 5.35 -5.96
C TYR A 48 -3.30 6.03 -7.33
N HIS A 49 -3.87 5.30 -8.30
CA HIS A 49 -4.07 5.81 -9.67
C HIS A 49 -5.46 6.39 -9.91
N SER A 50 -6.37 6.31 -8.93
CA SER A 50 -7.75 6.80 -9.05
C SER A 50 -7.84 8.25 -9.54
N PRO A 51 -7.05 9.23 -9.06
CA PRO A 51 -7.13 10.60 -9.57
C PRO A 51 -6.94 10.72 -11.09
N GLU A 52 -6.35 9.71 -11.74
CA GLU A 52 -6.20 9.69 -13.19
C GLU A 52 -7.46 9.20 -13.91
N PHE A 53 -8.36 8.45 -13.27
CA PHE A 53 -9.54 7.86 -13.91
C PHE A 53 -10.76 8.79 -13.93
N PHE A 54 -10.86 9.70 -12.96
CA PHE A 54 -12.04 10.55 -12.76
C PHE A 54 -11.79 11.98 -13.23
N SER A 55 -12.83 12.61 -13.76
CA SER A 55 -12.82 14.06 -14.02
C SER A 55 -13.56 14.86 -12.95
N ASP A 56 -14.50 14.24 -12.24
CA ASP A 56 -15.25 14.81 -11.13
C ASP A 56 -14.69 14.34 -9.77
N ILE A 57 -14.54 15.28 -8.84
CA ILE A 57 -14.08 15.02 -7.47
C ILE A 57 -15.12 14.25 -6.64
N THR A 58 -16.41 14.43 -6.93
CA THR A 58 -17.50 13.76 -6.21
C THR A 58 -17.51 12.26 -6.51
N GLU A 59 -17.35 11.90 -7.78
CA GLU A 59 -17.17 10.50 -8.23
C GLU A 59 -15.90 9.88 -7.68
N LEU A 60 -14.80 10.64 -7.67
CA LEU A 60 -13.56 10.17 -7.04
C LEU A 60 -13.77 9.90 -5.54
N SER A 61 -14.47 10.79 -4.84
CA SER A 61 -14.79 10.63 -3.41
C SER A 61 -15.62 9.38 -3.17
N GLU A 62 -16.65 9.16 -3.97
CA GLU A 62 -17.49 7.95 -3.91
C GLU A 62 -16.67 6.68 -4.15
N ALA A 63 -15.74 6.69 -5.12
CA ALA A 63 -14.83 5.58 -5.32
C ALA A 63 -13.95 5.30 -4.08
N PHE A 64 -13.48 6.36 -3.39
CA PHE A 64 -12.70 6.23 -2.17
C PHE A 64 -13.49 5.69 -0.98
N GLU A 65 -14.80 5.95 -0.89
CA GLU A 65 -15.66 5.30 0.09
C GLU A 65 -15.65 3.78 -0.11
N PHE A 66 -15.83 3.32 -1.35
CA PHE A 66 -15.79 1.89 -1.66
C PHE A 66 -14.39 1.26 -1.47
N PHE A 67 -13.30 1.97 -1.80
CA PHE A 67 -11.95 1.47 -1.50
C PHE A 67 -11.69 1.36 0.00
N SER A 68 -12.20 2.32 0.78
CA SER A 68 -12.11 2.29 2.24
C SER A 68 -12.86 1.10 2.81
N ASP A 69 -14.09 0.85 2.34
CA ASP A 69 -14.89 -0.30 2.74
C ASP A 69 -14.24 -1.63 2.35
N ALA A 70 -13.71 -1.74 1.12
CA ALA A 70 -12.98 -2.91 0.67
C ALA A 70 -11.74 -3.19 1.53
N SER A 71 -10.97 -2.15 1.85
CA SER A 71 -9.80 -2.25 2.74
C SER A 71 -10.20 -2.66 4.15
N PHE A 72 -11.29 -2.11 4.69
CA PHE A 72 -11.79 -2.47 6.01
C PHE A 72 -12.22 -3.93 6.08
N LEU A 73 -12.97 -4.40 5.09
CA LEU A 73 -13.43 -5.78 5.00
C LEU A 73 -12.26 -6.76 4.86
N PHE A 74 -11.23 -6.41 4.08
CA PHE A 74 -10.02 -7.19 3.96
C PHE A 74 -9.22 -7.25 5.28
N GLN A 75 -9.04 -6.11 5.96
CA GLN A 75 -8.29 -6.06 7.23
C GLN A 75 -9.01 -6.78 8.39
N LYS A 76 -10.34 -6.83 8.37
CA LYS A 76 -11.13 -7.55 9.38
C LYS A 76 -10.75 -9.02 9.51
N LYS A 77 -10.29 -9.64 8.41
CA LYS A 77 -9.76 -11.02 8.41
C LYS A 77 -8.52 -11.20 9.28
N PHE A 78 -7.67 -10.18 9.37
CA PHE A 78 -6.37 -10.27 10.05
C PHE A 78 -6.41 -9.76 11.49
N SER A 79 -7.45 -9.03 11.90
CA SER A 79 -7.44 -8.35 13.19
C SER A 79 -7.73 -9.28 14.37
N GLY A 80 -8.32 -10.48 14.20
CA GLY A 80 -8.62 -11.42 15.30
C GLY A 80 -9.52 -10.87 16.42
N LEU A 81 -9.86 -9.57 16.37
CA LEU A 81 -10.64 -8.81 17.33
C LEU A 81 -12.15 -9.08 17.18
N TYR A 82 -12.56 -9.69 16.08
CA TYR A 82 -13.96 -9.96 15.73
C TYR A 82 -14.22 -11.47 15.64
N SER A 83 -13.86 -12.21 16.69
CA SER A 83 -14.07 -13.68 16.79
C SER A 83 -15.54 -14.14 16.76
N GLY A 84 -16.50 -13.22 16.61
CA GLY A 84 -17.93 -13.53 16.47
C GLY A 84 -18.56 -13.09 15.15
N ASP A 85 -17.85 -12.34 14.31
CA ASP A 85 -18.39 -11.83 13.06
C ASP A 85 -17.96 -12.73 11.90
N ARG A 86 -18.91 -13.04 11.00
CA ARG A 86 -18.66 -13.92 9.86
C ARG A 86 -17.48 -13.35 9.06
N HIS A 87 -16.46 -14.17 8.83
CA HIS A 87 -15.35 -13.78 7.96
C HIS A 87 -15.96 -13.53 6.58
N PHE A 88 -15.86 -12.31 6.09
CA PHE A 88 -16.28 -12.00 4.72
C PHE A 88 -15.26 -12.65 3.78
N PRO A 89 -15.70 -13.34 2.71
CA PRO A 89 -14.79 -13.87 1.72
C PRO A 89 -13.94 -12.75 1.12
N ASP A 90 -12.65 -13.03 0.92
CA ASP A 90 -11.71 -12.14 0.24
C ASP A 90 -12.26 -11.63 -1.10
N SER A 91 -12.96 -12.52 -1.83
CA SER A 91 -13.61 -12.22 -3.10
C SER A 91 -14.65 -11.09 -3.01
N TYR A 92 -15.22 -10.83 -1.83
CA TYR A 92 -16.16 -9.72 -1.65
C TYR A 92 -15.45 -8.37 -1.60
N ALA A 93 -14.32 -8.28 -0.88
CA ALA A 93 -13.48 -7.08 -0.87
C ALA A 93 -12.88 -6.82 -2.24
N GLU A 94 -12.45 -7.88 -2.94
CA GLU A 94 -11.98 -7.83 -4.31
C GLU A 94 -13.06 -7.34 -5.27
N SER A 95 -14.25 -7.93 -5.23
CA SER A 95 -15.39 -7.52 -6.06
C SER A 95 -15.73 -6.05 -5.84
N LEU A 96 -15.81 -5.62 -4.58
CA LEU A 96 -16.09 -4.22 -4.24
C LEU A 96 -15.03 -3.28 -4.82
N ALA A 97 -13.74 -3.57 -4.58
CA ALA A 97 -12.63 -2.77 -5.09
C ALA A 97 -12.60 -2.73 -6.62
N SER A 98 -12.83 -3.87 -7.29
CA SER A 98 -12.81 -4.01 -8.75
C SER A 98 -13.89 -3.16 -9.41
N ARG A 99 -15.10 -3.15 -8.84
CA ARG A 99 -16.25 -2.42 -9.36
C ARG A 99 -16.22 -0.95 -9.02
N SER A 100 -15.52 -0.55 -7.97
CA SER A 100 -15.50 0.82 -7.43
C SER A 100 -15.25 1.88 -8.52
N VAL A 101 -14.22 1.67 -9.35
CA VAL A 101 -13.90 2.62 -10.44
C VAL A 101 -14.99 2.62 -11.50
N ALA A 102 -15.41 1.45 -11.97
CA ALA A 102 -16.40 1.33 -13.03
C ALA A 102 -17.78 1.88 -12.60
N TYR A 103 -18.12 1.72 -11.32
CA TYR A 103 -19.37 2.17 -10.73
C TYR A 103 -19.38 3.67 -10.43
N ALA A 104 -18.31 4.22 -9.84
CA ALA A 104 -18.31 5.64 -9.46
C ALA A 104 -18.02 6.56 -10.66
N ASN A 105 -17.31 6.08 -11.69
CA ASN A 105 -16.80 6.94 -12.78
C ASN A 105 -17.88 7.22 -13.85
N LEU A 106 -18.79 8.14 -13.53
CA LEU A 106 -19.83 8.65 -14.43
C LEU A 106 -19.22 9.49 -15.56
N HIS A 107 -18.20 10.28 -15.25
CA HIS A 107 -17.52 11.17 -16.17
C HIS A 107 -16.03 10.78 -16.28
N PRO A 108 -15.70 9.76 -17.09
CA PRO A 108 -14.34 9.28 -17.23
C PRO A 108 -13.41 10.38 -17.73
N ALA A 109 -12.23 10.43 -17.12
CA ALA A 109 -11.19 11.33 -17.57
C ALA A 109 -10.84 11.06 -19.05
N PRO A 110 -10.49 12.10 -19.83
CA PRO A 110 -10.19 11.93 -21.24
C PRO A 110 -9.04 10.94 -21.46
N PHE A 111 -9.12 10.21 -22.56
CA PHE A 111 -8.08 9.28 -22.98
C PHE A 111 -6.77 10.04 -23.21
N LYS A 112 -5.79 9.79 -22.33
CA LYS A 112 -4.41 10.21 -22.49
C LYS A 112 -3.51 9.03 -22.13
N PHE A 113 -2.35 8.95 -22.75
CA PHE A 113 -1.35 7.95 -22.37
C PHE A 113 -0.84 8.27 -20.97
N ARG A 114 -0.92 7.31 -20.06
CA ARG A 114 -0.50 7.47 -18.66
C ARG A 114 0.46 6.33 -18.30
N SER A 115 1.56 6.67 -17.68
CA SER A 115 2.46 5.68 -17.10
C SER A 115 1.91 5.27 -15.74
N PHE A 116 1.40 4.05 -15.63
CA PHE A 116 1.14 3.45 -14.33
C PHE A 116 2.45 2.93 -13.73
N GLY A 117 2.61 3.14 -12.42
CA GLY A 117 3.76 2.70 -11.67
C GLY A 117 3.34 2.02 -10.37
N ALA A 118 4.32 1.49 -9.64
CA ALA A 118 4.07 0.89 -8.34
C ALA A 118 3.50 1.94 -7.36
N PRO A 119 2.44 1.63 -6.60
CA PRO A 119 1.93 2.48 -5.54
C PRO A 119 3.02 2.85 -4.54
N LYS A 120 3.11 4.13 -4.19
CA LYS A 120 4.06 4.60 -3.16
C LYS A 120 3.81 3.99 -1.79
N LEU A 121 2.63 3.40 -1.56
CA LEU A 121 2.27 2.73 -0.31
C LEU A 121 3.27 1.62 0.06
N PHE A 122 3.83 0.89 -0.89
CA PHE A 122 4.78 -0.17 -0.58
C PHE A 122 6.12 0.36 -0.05
N GLU A 123 6.60 1.46 -0.64
CA GLU A 123 7.76 2.20 -0.14
C GLU A 123 7.47 2.74 1.27
N VAL A 124 6.26 3.27 1.49
CA VAL A 124 5.80 3.75 2.79
C VAL A 124 5.83 2.65 3.84
N MET A 125 5.27 1.49 3.52
CA MET A 125 5.20 0.35 4.43
C MET A 125 6.58 -0.21 4.75
N ARG A 126 7.46 -0.31 3.75
CA ARG A 126 8.85 -0.74 3.94
C ARG A 126 9.59 0.21 4.87
N ASN A 127 9.56 1.51 4.57
CA ASN A 127 10.22 2.53 5.38
C ASN A 127 9.66 2.57 6.80
N ARG A 128 8.34 2.36 6.97
CA ARG A 128 7.72 2.24 8.30
C ARG A 128 8.29 1.07 9.10
N LYS A 129 8.44 -0.11 8.49
CA LYS A 129 9.02 -1.30 9.15
C LYS A 129 10.48 -1.08 9.54
N GLU A 130 11.28 -0.54 8.62
CA GLU A 130 12.70 -0.22 8.87
C GLU A 130 12.84 0.82 9.99
N ASN A 131 12.05 1.90 9.93
CA ASN A 131 12.06 2.94 10.96
C ASN A 131 11.63 2.41 12.33
N HIS A 132 10.62 1.54 12.37
CA HIS A 132 10.20 0.89 13.61
C HIS A 132 11.33 0.04 14.21
N PHE A 133 12.06 -0.71 13.39
CA PHE A 133 13.22 -1.48 13.84
C PHE A 133 14.31 -0.59 14.45
N TYR A 134 14.70 0.50 13.78
CA TYR A 134 15.71 1.43 14.29
C TYR A 134 15.28 2.12 15.59
N LEU A 135 14.02 2.55 15.67
CA LEU A 135 13.45 3.17 16.87
C LEU A 135 13.37 2.20 18.03
N ASN A 136 12.98 0.94 17.78
CA ASN A 136 12.98 -0.09 18.81
C ASN A 136 14.40 -0.41 19.29
N ARG A 137 15.39 -0.44 18.40
CA ARG A 137 16.81 -0.58 18.77
C ARG A 137 17.30 0.58 19.64
N MET A 138 16.88 1.82 19.34
CA MET A 138 17.18 2.97 20.19
C MET A 138 16.49 2.89 21.55
N ARG A 139 15.26 2.39 21.61
CA ARG A 139 14.54 2.17 22.87
C ARG A 139 15.25 1.18 23.78
N ILE A 140 15.80 0.11 23.22
CA ILE A 140 16.45 -0.97 23.99
C ILE A 140 17.90 -0.59 24.36
N ARG A 141 18.56 0.30 23.61
CA ARG A 141 19.94 0.74 23.91
C ARG A 141 19.95 1.93 24.87
N PRO A 142 20.59 1.82 26.04
CA PRO A 142 20.90 3.00 26.86
C PRO A 142 21.85 3.92 26.09
N ILE A 143 21.49 5.20 25.94
CA ILE A 143 22.35 6.22 25.31
C ILE A 143 23.53 6.63 26.21
N LEU A 144 23.41 6.39 27.52
CA LEU A 144 24.50 6.56 28.48
C LEU A 144 25.13 5.19 28.73
N GLY A 145 26.43 5.06 28.38
CA GLY A 145 27.18 3.82 28.38
C GLY A 145 27.10 2.98 29.67
N GLU A 146 27.32 1.68 29.48
CA GLU A 146 27.47 0.63 30.49
C GLU A 146 26.35 0.55 31.53
N VAL A 147 25.33 -0.25 31.20
CA VAL A 147 24.55 -0.94 32.23
C VAL A 147 25.14 -2.33 32.35
N GLU A 148 25.78 -2.59 33.48
CA GLU A 148 26.24 -3.91 33.90
C GLU A 148 25.15 -4.97 33.63
N GLU A 149 25.58 -6.12 33.13
CA GLU A 149 24.77 -7.32 32.93
C GLU A 149 23.96 -7.61 34.20
N GLY A 150 22.65 -7.32 34.17
CA GLY A 150 21.77 -7.63 35.30
C GLY A 150 20.61 -6.68 35.55
N ARG A 151 20.56 -5.49 34.93
CA ARG A 151 19.38 -4.61 35.02
C ARG A 151 18.46 -4.80 33.82
N THR A 152 17.42 -5.60 34.07
CA THR A 152 16.18 -5.76 33.31
C THR A 152 15.77 -4.52 32.52
N ASN A 153 15.54 -4.68 31.21
CA ASN A 153 14.76 -3.82 30.31
C ASN A 153 14.26 -2.51 30.96
N VAL A 154 15.13 -1.49 31.00
CA VAL A 154 14.82 -0.19 31.65
C VAL A 154 13.68 0.56 30.92
N PHE A 155 13.23 0.05 29.77
CA PHE A 155 12.21 0.67 28.92
C PHE A 155 11.05 -0.29 28.58
N ASP A 156 10.50 -0.98 29.58
CA ASP A 156 9.21 -1.71 29.45
C ASP A 156 8.04 -0.71 29.49
N GLY A 157 7.72 -0.14 28.33
CA GLY A 157 6.55 0.71 28.14
C GLY A 157 6.07 0.68 26.68
N PRO A 158 4.82 1.11 26.43
CA PRO A 158 4.30 1.29 25.08
C PRO A 158 5.29 2.04 24.19
N PHE A 159 5.37 1.65 22.92
CA PHE A 159 6.26 2.30 21.95
C PHE A 159 5.92 3.80 21.79
N ASP A 160 4.64 4.15 21.95
CA ASP A 160 4.15 5.53 21.86
C ASP A 160 4.71 6.42 22.97
N ASP A 161 4.82 5.93 24.22
CA ASP A 161 5.44 6.64 25.34
C ASP A 161 6.92 6.95 25.06
N PHE A 162 7.62 6.01 24.40
CA PHE A 162 9.00 6.25 23.98
C PHE A 162 9.09 7.36 22.95
N LEU A 163 8.21 7.36 21.94
CA LEU A 163 8.23 8.35 20.86
C LEU A 163 7.82 9.75 21.30
N LEU A 164 6.74 9.84 22.08
CA LEU A 164 6.12 11.12 22.43
C LEU A 164 6.83 11.79 23.60
N ASP A 165 7.22 11.01 24.61
CA ASP A 165 7.79 11.59 25.82
C ASP A 165 9.31 11.47 25.80
N ARG A 166 9.86 10.26 25.61
CA ARG A 166 11.28 9.99 25.93
C ARG A 166 12.23 10.45 24.83
N LEU A 167 11.92 10.20 23.55
CA LEU A 167 12.77 10.55 22.42
C LEU A 167 13.05 12.07 22.33
N PRO A 168 12.07 12.98 22.56
CA PRO A 168 12.34 14.41 22.65
C PRO A 168 13.29 14.79 23.78
N PHE A 169 13.23 14.13 24.95
CA PHE A 169 14.18 14.37 26.03
C PHE A 169 15.58 13.84 25.68
N MET A 170 15.68 12.66 25.06
CA MET A 170 16.96 12.10 24.59
C MET A 170 17.66 13.04 23.60
N LYS A 171 16.90 13.65 22.68
CA LYS A 171 17.41 14.69 21.78
C LYS A 171 17.96 15.92 22.51
N LYS A 172 17.45 16.26 23.70
CA LYS A 172 17.92 17.40 24.50
C LYS A 172 19.16 17.06 25.34
N ILE A 173 19.21 15.85 25.90
CA ILE A 173 20.27 15.42 26.83
C ILE A 173 21.52 14.94 26.07
N ALA A 174 21.34 14.20 24.99
CA ALA A 174 22.40 13.58 24.20
C ALA A 174 22.15 13.81 22.70
N PRO A 175 22.24 15.07 22.23
CA PRO A 175 21.85 15.43 20.87
C PRO A 175 22.73 14.76 19.82
N TYR A 176 24.02 14.56 20.08
CA TYR A 176 24.94 14.01 19.08
C TYR A 176 24.65 12.53 18.81
N GLU A 177 24.55 11.73 19.86
CA GLU A 177 24.28 10.29 19.83
C GLU A 177 22.88 10.02 19.28
N THR A 178 21.89 10.78 19.74
CA THR A 178 20.51 10.65 19.29
C THR A 178 20.37 11.05 17.82
N ASN A 179 21.00 12.15 17.39
CA ASN A 179 20.96 12.54 15.98
C ASN A 179 21.75 11.58 15.09
N GLN A 180 22.85 10.99 15.58
CA GLN A 180 23.58 9.96 14.83
C GLN A 180 22.75 8.69 14.66
N ALA A 181 22.05 8.24 15.70
CA ALA A 181 21.14 7.10 15.63
C ALA A 181 19.88 7.37 14.80
N LEU A 182 19.43 8.63 14.74
CA LEU A 182 18.32 9.05 13.88
C LEU A 182 18.75 9.34 12.44
N LYS A 183 20.03 9.57 12.15
CA LYS A 183 20.54 9.73 10.78
C LYS A 183 20.42 8.45 9.96
N SER A 184 20.45 7.28 10.61
CA SER A 184 20.15 5.99 9.97
C SER A 184 18.65 5.72 9.81
N LEU A 185 17.78 6.58 10.34
CA LEU A 185 16.34 6.50 10.09
C LEU A 185 16.07 6.97 8.67
N HIS A 186 15.43 6.13 7.86
CA HIS A 186 14.99 6.50 6.52
C HIS A 186 13.84 7.51 6.66
N SER A 187 14.19 8.79 6.77
CA SER A 187 13.22 9.87 6.85
C SER A 187 12.71 10.20 5.46
N TYR A 188 11.38 10.28 5.33
CA TYR A 188 10.68 10.78 4.14
C TYR A 188 11.24 12.10 3.61
N ALA A 189 11.80 12.92 4.50
CA ALA A 189 12.36 14.24 4.18
C ALA A 189 13.54 14.15 3.19
N MET A 190 14.40 13.13 3.31
CA MET A 190 15.56 12.99 2.42
C MET A 190 15.18 12.49 1.01
N ALA A 191 14.05 11.79 0.88
CA ALA A 191 13.56 11.32 -0.42
C ALA A 191 12.81 12.42 -1.20
N SER A 192 12.20 13.39 -0.50
CA SER A 192 11.52 14.52 -1.16
C SER A 192 12.48 15.57 -1.71
N GLU A 193 13.67 15.73 -1.13
CA GLU A 193 14.65 16.72 -1.60
C GLU A 193 15.44 16.28 -2.84
N ASN A 194 15.49 14.97 -3.15
CA ASN A 194 16.25 14.45 -4.29
C ASN A 194 15.42 14.18 -5.57
N LYS A 195 14.12 14.53 -5.59
CA LYS A 195 13.25 14.31 -6.78
C LYS A 195 12.73 15.58 -7.46
N THR A 196 13.16 16.76 -7.04
CA THR A 196 12.78 18.05 -7.67
C THR A 196 13.90 18.61 -8.54
N ARG A 197 14.14 18.02 -9.72
CA ARG A 197 14.54 18.76 -10.94
C ARG A 197 14.10 18.01 -12.22
N PRO A 198 13.16 18.57 -13.00
CA PRO A 198 13.03 18.28 -14.41
C PRO A 198 13.78 19.36 -15.21
N THR A 199 14.78 18.96 -16.00
CA THR A 199 15.18 19.72 -17.18
C THR A 199 15.45 18.75 -18.31
N ALA A 200 14.50 18.68 -19.23
CA ALA A 200 14.73 18.18 -20.57
C ALA A 200 15.63 19.18 -21.31
N ILE A 201 16.76 18.72 -21.85
CA ILE A 201 17.39 19.33 -23.03
C ILE A 201 17.87 18.22 -23.96
N PHE A 202 17.38 18.31 -25.19
CA PHE A 202 17.75 17.60 -26.40
C PHE A 202 19.27 17.56 -26.66
N GLY A 203 19.77 16.46 -27.24
CA GLY A 203 20.80 16.52 -28.28
C GLY A 203 22.21 15.98 -27.96
N ALA A 204 22.47 14.77 -28.47
CA ALA A 204 23.71 14.31 -29.11
C ALA A 204 25.04 14.24 -28.30
N LYS A 205 25.54 13.02 -28.07
CA LYS A 205 26.54 12.35 -28.94
C LYS A 205 26.96 11.00 -28.35
N LEU A 206 27.01 10.01 -29.24
CA LEU A 206 27.63 8.69 -29.05
C LEU A 206 29.14 8.80 -28.84
N SER A 207 29.66 7.92 -27.98
CA SER A 207 30.81 7.01 -28.17
C SER A 207 31.74 6.95 -26.92
N PRO A 208 32.60 5.91 -26.77
CA PRO A 208 32.39 4.82 -25.82
C PRO A 208 33.60 4.62 -24.87
N VAL A 209 33.63 3.48 -24.16
CA VAL A 209 34.82 2.70 -23.71
C VAL A 209 35.04 2.57 -22.19
N GLN A 210 35.00 1.30 -21.76
CA GLN A 210 35.69 0.60 -20.64
C GLN A 210 35.53 1.15 -19.21
N GLY A 211 35.22 0.39 -18.18
CA GLY A 211 35.17 -1.06 -18.00
C GLY A 211 35.49 -1.32 -16.53
N ASN A 212 34.60 -1.98 -15.78
CA ASN A 212 35.01 -3.00 -14.82
C ASN A 212 33.80 -3.84 -14.39
N SER A 213 33.82 -5.09 -14.81
CA SER A 213 32.95 -6.18 -14.41
C SER A 213 33.40 -6.76 -13.07
N GLY A 214 32.42 -7.16 -12.24
CA GLY A 214 32.53 -8.39 -11.45
C GLY A 214 32.52 -8.24 -9.93
N HIS A 215 31.36 -8.50 -9.32
CA HIS A 215 31.13 -9.52 -8.27
C HIS A 215 29.62 -9.53 -7.95
N VAL A 216 28.80 -10.34 -8.62
CA VAL A 216 28.48 -11.75 -8.35
C VAL A 216 27.98 -11.96 -6.91
N LEU A 217 26.66 -12.12 -6.84
CA LEU A 217 25.86 -12.72 -5.77
C LEU A 217 26.21 -14.20 -5.67
N SER A 218 26.52 -14.66 -4.46
CA SER A 218 26.64 -16.06 -4.04
C SER A 218 26.50 -16.00 -2.50
N ASP A 219 25.74 -16.81 -1.78
CA ASP A 219 25.05 -18.07 -2.05
C ASP A 219 23.84 -18.20 -1.10
N ASP A 220 22.77 -18.79 -1.60
CA ASP A 220 21.64 -19.34 -0.85
C ASP A 220 22.09 -20.62 -0.14
N ASP A 221 22.20 -20.59 1.19
CA ASP A 221 22.32 -21.80 2.02
C ASP A 221 20.92 -22.40 2.27
N ILE A 222 20.50 -23.27 1.36
CA ILE A 222 19.51 -24.33 1.63
C ILE A 222 20.28 -25.51 2.20
N VAL A 223 19.94 -25.92 3.42
CA VAL A 223 20.42 -27.16 4.05
C VAL A 223 19.25 -28.13 4.07
N ASP A 224 19.36 -29.17 3.23
CA ASP A 224 18.53 -30.38 3.31
C ASP A 224 19.17 -31.32 4.35
N ASP A 225 18.50 -31.52 5.49
CA ASP A 225 18.85 -32.56 6.46
C ASP A 225 17.95 -33.79 6.21
N ASP A 226 18.51 -34.79 5.53
CA ASP A 226 18.02 -36.17 5.53
C ASP A 226 19.20 -37.08 5.96
N ASP A 227 19.14 -37.60 7.18
CA ASP A 227 19.63 -38.93 7.62
C ASP A 227 19.13 -39.26 9.06
#